data_AF-A0A4Q6AA78-F1
#
_entry.id   AF-A0A4Q6AA78-F1
#
_cell.length_a   1.000
_cell.length_b   1.000
_cell.length_c   1.000
_cell.angle_alpha   90.00
_cell.angle_beta   90.00
_cell.angle_gamma   90.00
#
_symmetry.space_group_name_H-M   'P 1'
#
loop_
_entity.id
_entity.type
_entity.pdbx_description
1 polymer ?
#
loop_
_entity_poly.entity_id
_entity_poly.type
_entity_poly.pdbx_seq_one_letter_code
_entity_poly.pdbx_strand_id
1 'polypeptide(L)'
;MKGLLTILAFAIGLLANGQDLPATTEQQLENLADEAVEDDALLQQLSFYQKHPLNLNEAGAEELAQLRLLSALQIQSLVRHRAVLG
;
A
#
# COMPACT_ATOMS: atom_id res chain seq x y z
N MET A 1 -30.45 39.33 32.33
CA MET A 1 -30.37 37.87 32.15
C MET A 1 -29.79 37.44 30.81
N LYS A 2 -30.25 37.99 29.67
CA LYS A 2 -29.76 37.61 28.33
C LYS A 2 -28.26 37.85 28.12
N GLY A 3 -27.74 39.00 28.59
CA GLY A 3 -26.31 39.34 28.51
C GLY A 3 -25.38 38.45 29.35
N LEU A 4 -25.88 37.95 30.49
CA LEU A 4 -25.13 37.00 31.33
C LEU A 4 -24.97 35.65 30.61
N LEU A 5 -26.03 35.23 29.90
CA LEU A 5 -26.09 33.96 29.19
C LEU A 5 -25.17 33.96 27.96
N THR A 6 -25.06 35.11 27.27
CA THR A 6 -24.11 35.28 26.16
C THR A 6 -22.64 35.29 26.62
N ILE A 7 -22.34 35.90 27.78
CA ILE A 7 -20.98 35.90 28.34
C ILE A 7 -20.59 34.48 28.78
N LEU A 8 -21.51 33.74 29.39
CA LEU A 8 -21.29 32.35 29.80
C LEU A 8 -21.01 31.44 28.58
N ALA A 9 -21.76 31.58 27.50
CA ALA A 9 -21.55 30.81 26.28
C ALA A 9 -20.17 31.08 25.64
N PHE A 10 -19.71 32.33 25.66
CA PHE A 10 -18.39 32.69 25.14
C PHE A 10 -17.25 32.15 26.01
N ALA A 11 -17.42 32.16 27.34
CA ALA A 11 -16.43 31.61 28.28
C ALA A 11 -16.26 30.09 28.16
N ILE A 12 -17.34 29.35 27.84
CA ILE A 12 -17.29 27.90 27.62
C ILE A 12 -16.50 27.56 26.34
N GLY A 13 -16.62 28.38 25.29
CA GLY A 13 -15.84 28.21 24.05
C GLY A 13 -14.33 28.38 24.23
N LEU A 14 -13.90 29.20 25.20
CA LEU A 14 -12.48 29.42 25.53
C LEU A 14 -11.86 28.25 26.32
N LEU A 15 -12.66 27.31 26.83
CA LEU A 15 -12.21 26.12 27.56
C LEU A 15 -12.16 24.86 26.67
N ALA A 16 -12.45 25.00 25.38
CA ALA A 16 -12.35 23.92 24.42
C ALA A 16 -10.86 23.60 24.15
N ASN A 17 -10.35 22.60 24.86
CA ASN A 17 -9.05 22.02 24.57
C ASN A 17 -9.24 20.99 23.44
N GLY A 18 -8.39 21.04 22.42
CA GLY A 18 -8.27 19.95 21.45
C GLY A 18 -7.84 18.69 22.20
N GLN A 19 -8.53 17.58 21.98
CA GLN A 19 -8.18 16.32 22.61
C GLN A 19 -7.06 15.68 21.81
N ASP A 20 -5.83 15.79 22.30
CA ASP A 20 -4.68 15.05 21.74
C ASP A 20 -4.91 13.55 21.94
N LEU A 21 -4.34 12.72 21.04
CA LEU A 21 -4.43 11.28 21.19
C LEU A 21 -3.73 10.87 22.50
N PRO A 22 -4.30 9.91 23.25
CA PRO A 22 -3.60 9.34 24.40
C PRO A 22 -2.25 8.77 23.95
N ALA A 23 -1.18 9.03 24.69
CA ALA A 23 0.18 8.54 24.38
C ALA A 23 0.24 7.02 24.14
N THR A 24 -0.64 6.25 24.78
CA THR A 24 -0.78 4.81 24.56
C THR A 24 -1.27 4.47 23.15
N THR A 25 -2.18 5.28 22.61
CA THR A 25 -2.74 5.13 21.26
C THR A 25 -1.72 5.56 20.22
N GLU A 26 -0.95 6.62 20.48
CA GLU A 26 0.17 7.04 19.61
C GLU A 26 1.23 5.94 19.51
N GLN A 27 1.66 5.38 20.65
CA GLN A 27 2.64 4.29 20.68
C GLN A 27 2.14 3.04 19.95
N GLN A 28 0.85 2.70 20.08
CA GLN A 28 0.25 1.57 19.36
C GLN A 28 0.21 1.81 17.85
N LEU A 29 -0.07 3.04 17.42
CA LEU A 29 -0.03 3.42 16.01
C LEU A 29 1.40 3.40 15.45
N GLU A 30 2.37 3.84 16.23
CA GLU A 30 3.79 3.82 15.86
C GLU A 30 4.30 2.39 15.74
N ASN A 31 3.97 1.51 16.69
CA ASN A 31 4.29 0.08 16.61
C ASN A 31 3.62 -0.59 15.39
N LEU A 32 2.39 -0.19 15.03
CA LEU A 32 1.69 -0.72 13.86
C LEU A 32 2.28 -0.21 12.54
N ALA A 33 2.79 1.03 12.53
CA ALA A 33 3.48 1.61 11.38
C ALA A 33 4.88 1.00 11.18
N ASP A 34 5.59 0.67 12.26
CA ASP A 34 6.83 -0.11 12.19
C ASP A 34 6.59 -1.56 11.71
N GLU A 35 5.40 -2.11 11.96
CA GLU A 35 4.94 -3.38 11.38
C GLU A 35 4.38 -3.25 9.95
N ALA A 36 4.27 -2.05 9.39
CA ALA A 36 3.94 -1.86 7.99
C ALA A 36 5.15 -2.25 7.13
N VAL A 37 5.30 -3.57 6.96
CA VAL A 37 6.25 -4.25 6.10
C VAL A 37 6.37 -3.49 4.78
N GLU A 38 7.62 -3.16 4.40
CA GLU A 38 7.97 -2.50 3.15
C GLU A 38 7.19 -3.10 1.96
N ASP A 39 6.20 -2.37 1.45
CA ASP A 39 5.34 -2.76 0.31
C ASP A 39 6.07 -2.60 -1.04
N ASP A 40 7.40 -2.53 -1.01
CA ASP A 40 8.25 -2.33 -2.18
C ASP A 40 8.76 -3.64 -2.78
N ALA A 41 8.36 -4.80 -2.24
CA ALA A 41 8.82 -6.11 -2.72
C ALA A 41 8.61 -6.29 -4.24
N LEU A 42 7.47 -5.84 -4.76
CA LEU A 42 7.21 -5.86 -6.21
C LEU A 42 8.13 -4.88 -6.96
N LEU A 43 8.34 -3.67 -6.44
CA LEU A 43 9.24 -2.68 -7.02
C LEU A 43 10.69 -3.17 -7.07
N GLN A 44 11.18 -3.76 -5.98
CA GLN A 44 12.51 -4.36 -5.92
C GLN A 44 12.65 -5.50 -6.92
N GLN A 45 11.66 -6.38 -7.03
CA GLN A 45 11.66 -7.46 -8.00
C GLN A 45 11.65 -6.95 -9.46
N LEU A 46 10.85 -5.92 -9.76
CA LEU A 46 10.85 -5.31 -11.10
C LEU A 46 12.18 -4.57 -11.38
N SER A 47 12.79 -3.95 -10.37
CA SER A 47 14.12 -3.34 -10.49
C SER A 47 15.21 -4.38 -10.81
N PHE A 48 15.07 -5.60 -10.28
CA PHE A 48 15.95 -6.72 -10.64
C PHE A 48 15.78 -7.09 -12.12
N TYR A 49 14.55 -7.24 -12.61
CA TYR A 49 14.29 -7.58 -14.02
C TYR A 49 14.70 -6.48 -15.02
N GLN A 50 14.84 -5.22 -14.58
CA GLN A 50 15.44 -4.17 -15.40
C GLN A 50 16.93 -4.43 -15.69
N LYS A 51 17.66 -5.01 -14.72
CA LYS A 51 19.08 -5.35 -14.87
C LYS A 51 19.28 -6.77 -15.42
N HIS A 52 18.32 -7.64 -15.19
CA HIS A 52 18.33 -9.06 -15.55
C HIS A 52 17.03 -9.41 -16.29
N PRO A 53 16.89 -9.03 -17.57
CA PRO A 53 15.63 -9.20 -18.29
C PRO A 53 15.28 -10.69 -18.44
N LEU A 54 14.01 -11.01 -18.19
CA LEU A 54 13.47 -12.34 -18.40
C LEU A 54 13.27 -12.59 -19.90
N ASN A 55 13.83 -13.68 -20.43
CA ASN A 55 13.59 -14.07 -21.82
C ASN A 55 12.18 -14.64 -21.98
N LEU A 56 11.24 -13.83 -22.47
CA LEU A 56 9.83 -14.21 -22.61
C LEU A 56 9.60 -15.37 -23.59
N ASN A 57 10.54 -15.62 -24.51
CA ASN A 57 10.47 -16.73 -25.47
C ASN A 57 10.91 -18.07 -24.86
N GLU A 58 11.55 -18.06 -23.70
CA GLU A 58 12.04 -19.26 -23.01
C GLU A 58 11.36 -19.46 -21.64
N ALA A 59 11.04 -18.38 -20.93
CA ALA A 59 10.51 -18.42 -19.56
C ALA A 59 9.30 -19.32 -19.36
N GLY A 60 9.29 -20.11 -18.28
CA GLY A 60 8.18 -20.96 -17.87
C GLY A 60 6.97 -20.17 -17.36
N ALA A 61 5.85 -20.87 -17.14
CA ALA A 61 4.62 -20.27 -16.64
C ALA A 61 4.81 -19.68 -15.23
N GLU A 62 5.59 -20.35 -14.38
CA GLU A 62 5.93 -19.93 -13.03
C GLU A 62 6.77 -18.65 -13.03
N GLU A 63 7.76 -18.56 -13.92
CA GLU A 63 8.62 -17.38 -14.08
C GLU A 63 7.82 -16.17 -14.59
N LEU A 64 6.92 -16.40 -15.56
CA LEU A 64 6.01 -15.37 -16.05
C LEU A 64 5.03 -14.88 -14.98
N ALA A 65 4.56 -15.79 -14.11
CA ALA A 65 3.66 -15.45 -13.01
C ALA A 65 4.35 -14.57 -11.95
N GLN A 66 5.65 -14.77 -11.73
CA GLN A 66 6.43 -13.96 -10.78
C GLN A 66 6.42 -12.48 -11.16
N LEU A 67 6.32 -12.12 -12.46
CA LEU A 67 6.25 -10.72 -12.88
C LEU A 67 4.99 -9.99 -12.35
N ARG A 68 3.92 -10.72 -12.01
CA ARG A 68 2.62 -10.16 -11.57
C ARG A 68 1.98 -9.17 -12.55
N LEU A 69 2.38 -9.19 -13.82
CA LEU A 69 1.86 -8.33 -14.90
C LEU A 69 0.80 -9.04 -15.78
N LEU A 70 0.75 -10.37 -15.73
CA LEU A 70 -0.10 -11.19 -16.58
C LEU A 70 -1.05 -12.02 -15.72
N SER A 71 -2.30 -12.09 -16.15
CA SER A 71 -3.26 -13.08 -15.62
C SER A 71 -2.88 -14.51 -16.04
N ALA A 72 -3.38 -15.50 -15.31
CA ALA A 72 -3.18 -16.91 -15.64
C ALA A 72 -3.64 -17.26 -17.08
N LEU A 73 -4.71 -16.62 -17.58
CA LEU A 73 -5.17 -16.80 -18.96
C LEU A 73 -4.15 -16.26 -19.96
N GLN A 74 -3.62 -15.06 -19.73
CA GLN A 74 -2.61 -14.45 -20.60
C GLN A 74 -1.31 -15.25 -20.62
N ILE A 75 -0.88 -15.79 -19.46
CA ILE A 75 0.30 -16.68 -19.38
C ILE A 75 0.07 -17.94 -20.23
N GLN A 76 -1.08 -18.60 -20.11
CA GLN A 76 -1.40 -19.75 -20.95
C GLN A 76 -1.44 -19.41 -22.43
N SER A 77 -2.03 -18.27 -22.80
CA SER A 77 -2.05 -17.81 -24.19
C SER A 77 -0.64 -17.59 -24.74
N LEU A 78 0.25 -16.97 -23.96
CA LEU A 78 1.64 -16.73 -24.36
C LEU A 78 2.43 -18.03 -24.53
N VAL A 79 2.32 -18.96 -23.56
CA VAL A 79 2.98 -20.27 -23.62
C VAL A 79 2.47 -21.08 -24.82
N ARG A 80 1.15 -21.08 -25.06
CA ARG A 80 0.56 -21.77 -26.22
C ARG A 80 1.02 -21.17 -27.54
N HIS A 81 1.03 -19.83 -27.63
CA HIS A 81 1.52 -19.13 -28.82
C HIS A 81 2.96 -19.55 -29.16
N ARG A 82 3.84 -19.59 -28.15
CA ARG A 82 5.23 -20.03 -28.31
C ARG A 82 5.33 -21.48 -28.79
N ALA A 83 4.48 -22.38 -28.30
CA ALA A 83 4.52 -23.78 -28.74
C ALA A 83 4.14 -23.98 -30.23
N VAL A 84 3.46 -23.01 -30.85
CA VAL A 84 2.98 -23.12 -32.25
C VAL A 84 3.84 -22.29 -33.21
N LEU A 85 4.34 -21.13 -32.76
CA LEU A 85 4.99 -20.13 -33.62
C LEU A 85 6.42 -19.76 -33.17
N GLY A 86 6.86 -20.25 -32.01
CA GLY A 86 8.17 -19.99 -31.42
C GLY A 86 9.19 -21.06 -31.77
#